data_AF-A0A949HQ97-F1
#
_entry.id   AF-A0A949HQ97-F1
#
_cell.length_a   1.000
_cell.length_b   1.000
_cell.length_c   1.000
_cell.angle_alpha   90.00
_cell.angle_beta   90.00
_cell.angle_gamma   90.00
#
_symmetry.space_group_name_H-M   'P 1'
#
loop_
_entity.id
_entity.type
_entity.pdbx_description
1 polymer ?
#
loop_
_entity_poly.entity_id
_entity_poly.type
_entity_poly.pdbx_seq_one_letter_code
_entity_poly.pdbx_strand_id
1 'polypeptide(L)'
;AVVITNSPLAANAVIAVTDREGWVLGVWALNAGSSTNDPLVADALAKAASAAFLSSDNNAFSSRTAGDIVQQHFPPGVANTAPGPLVGVNFSSLAFSDINKLKGPGSTITYGPSPGTNLVPVPTPITGGLAGTPGGLPLYKNGLLVGAIGVAGDGLQPTDITPPVIANPDANEDVALAGQAGYQPSDTIVASHVLINGIRLEYIESTTQTGAMIPFASLPGTNVAPYSPIASPPPFPYPVLILGGEIGQLRQPIVSDPSTVPLPNGVARLTAAEVTNIIAAAANRARTTRAGIRLPRGQVAQMFISVVSNPNSNGVPPIVLGTFCTSTNATRFSWDVAVQKARTVLFFSATNRAFSARTVGFLSESTYPPGIDGTQPGLFFGMQERFSIITPTSIQATNPVNGAVFTTSTNVNPNLPDGMTIFPGGFPLYRDGVLVGAIGVSGDGVDQDDLVAASGAAVFLPPVPIRADQMQYRNVRLPFAKFPRNPAL
;
A
#
# COMPACT_ATOMS: atom_id res chain seq x y z
N ALA A 1 -4.24 -20.55 22.98
CA ALA A 1 -4.75 -19.17 22.99
C ALA A 1 -5.38 -18.85 24.34
N VAL A 2 -5.25 -17.60 24.79
CA VAL A 2 -5.62 -17.13 26.13
C VAL A 2 -6.79 -16.16 26.02
N VAL A 3 -7.81 -16.32 26.86
CA VAL A 3 -8.93 -15.35 26.99
C VAL A 3 -8.45 -14.18 27.85
N ILE A 4 -8.55 -12.95 27.35
CA ILE A 4 -8.04 -11.76 28.05
C ILE A 4 -9.13 -11.14 28.92
N THR A 5 -9.10 -11.37 30.23
CA THR A 5 -9.99 -10.71 31.21
C THR A 5 -9.37 -9.42 31.75
N ASN A 6 -10.16 -8.35 31.91
CA ASN A 6 -9.76 -6.98 32.36
C ASN A 6 -9.12 -6.05 31.31
N SER A 7 -9.41 -6.24 30.02
CA SER A 7 -8.97 -5.31 28.97
C SER A 7 -9.65 -3.93 29.07
N PRO A 8 -8.94 -2.80 28.85
CA PRO A 8 -9.56 -1.47 28.75
C PRO A 8 -10.58 -1.36 27.61
N LEU A 9 -10.58 -2.32 26.68
CA LEU A 9 -11.60 -2.44 25.62
C LEU A 9 -13.03 -2.50 26.17
N ALA A 10 -13.25 -3.03 27.38
CA ALA A 10 -14.60 -3.11 27.96
C ALA A 10 -15.29 -1.75 28.11
N ALA A 11 -14.52 -0.65 28.18
CA ALA A 11 -15.04 0.70 28.27
C ALA A 11 -14.64 1.60 27.08
N ASN A 12 -13.54 1.27 26.39
CA ASN A 12 -12.91 2.19 25.42
C ASN A 12 -12.77 1.61 24.01
N ALA A 13 -13.35 0.45 23.71
CA ALA A 13 -13.25 -0.12 22.36
C ALA A 13 -13.84 0.81 21.30
N VAL A 14 -13.08 0.99 20.22
CA VAL A 14 -13.53 1.59 18.97
C VAL A 14 -13.49 0.51 17.89
N ILE A 15 -14.61 0.34 17.21
CA ILE A 15 -14.82 -0.68 16.17
C ILE A 15 -15.17 0.04 14.88
N ALA A 16 -14.37 -0.15 13.84
CA ALA A 16 -14.59 0.40 12.52
C ALA A 16 -14.86 -0.73 11.51
N VAL A 17 -15.77 -0.48 10.57
CA VAL A 17 -16.03 -1.39 9.45
C VAL A 17 -15.84 -0.62 8.15
N THR A 18 -15.11 -1.21 7.22
CA THR A 18 -14.91 -0.68 5.87
C THR A 18 -15.33 -1.70 4.83
N ASP A 19 -15.73 -1.25 3.64
CA ASP A 19 -15.87 -2.13 2.49
C ASP A 19 -14.54 -2.35 1.76
N ARG A 20 -14.56 -3.25 0.75
CA ARG A 20 -13.38 -3.56 -0.06
C ARG A 20 -12.79 -2.34 -0.78
N GLU A 21 -13.60 -1.37 -1.20
CA GLU A 21 -13.10 -0.16 -1.89
C GLU A 21 -12.65 0.94 -0.90
N GLY A 22 -12.79 0.71 0.41
CA GLY A 22 -12.36 1.61 1.47
C GLY A 22 -13.40 2.63 1.90
N TRP A 23 -14.68 2.41 1.61
CA TRP A 23 -15.75 3.19 2.21
C TRP A 23 -15.89 2.85 3.68
N VAL A 24 -15.91 3.87 4.53
CA VAL A 24 -16.21 3.67 5.95
C VAL A 24 -17.71 3.39 6.07
N LEU A 25 -18.05 2.16 6.47
CA LEU A 25 -19.44 1.72 6.62
C LEU A 25 -20.00 2.03 8.00
N GLY A 26 -19.14 2.20 9.00
CA GLY A 26 -19.56 2.64 10.33
C GLY A 26 -18.42 2.63 11.33
N VAL A 27 -18.52 3.48 12.35
CA VAL A 27 -17.62 3.48 13.51
C VAL A 27 -18.45 3.51 14.80
N TRP A 28 -18.21 2.55 15.68
CA TRP A 28 -18.86 2.43 16.99
C TRP A 28 -17.82 2.57 18.10
N ALA A 29 -18.12 3.35 19.13
CA ALA A 29 -17.25 3.51 20.29
C ALA A 29 -18.02 3.22 21.57
N LEU A 30 -17.41 2.44 22.47
CA LEU A 30 -18.00 2.21 23.80
C LEU A 30 -17.89 3.44 24.70
N ASN A 31 -16.87 4.28 24.49
CA ASN A 31 -16.77 5.58 25.14
C ASN A 31 -17.64 6.61 24.40
N ALA A 32 -18.70 7.09 25.07
CA ALA A 32 -19.63 8.07 24.50
C ALA A 32 -19.00 9.44 24.18
N GLY A 33 -17.81 9.73 24.71
CA GLY A 33 -17.05 10.94 24.42
C GLY A 33 -16.14 10.86 23.18
N SER A 34 -16.02 9.69 22.54
CA SER A 34 -15.17 9.53 21.35
C SER A 34 -15.69 10.37 20.18
N SER A 35 -14.76 10.99 19.45
CA SER A 35 -15.04 11.84 18.29
C SER A 35 -14.19 11.38 17.11
N THR A 36 -14.44 11.91 15.91
CA THR A 36 -13.60 11.59 14.74
C THR A 36 -12.12 11.96 14.92
N ASN A 37 -11.78 12.85 15.86
CA ASN A 37 -10.40 13.23 16.16
C ASN A 37 -9.75 12.35 17.22
N ASP A 38 -10.50 11.40 17.79
CA ASP A 38 -9.99 10.42 18.73
C ASP A 38 -8.94 9.56 18.01
N PRO A 39 -7.71 9.48 18.53
CA PRO A 39 -6.68 8.64 17.94
C PRO A 39 -7.14 7.18 17.77
N LEU A 40 -7.93 6.63 18.70
CA LEU A 40 -8.42 5.24 18.60
C LEU A 40 -9.35 5.03 17.39
N VAL A 41 -10.07 6.07 16.97
CA VAL A 41 -10.89 6.03 15.74
C VAL A 41 -9.99 5.90 14.51
N ALA A 42 -8.92 6.69 14.45
CA ALA A 42 -7.96 6.61 13.36
C ALA A 42 -7.28 5.22 13.28
N ASP A 43 -6.87 4.66 14.42
CA ASP A 43 -6.25 3.33 14.48
C ASP A 43 -7.22 2.21 14.07
N ALA A 44 -8.45 2.19 14.59
CA ALA A 44 -9.46 1.20 14.19
C ALA A 44 -9.74 1.27 12.68
N LEU A 45 -9.83 2.47 12.11
CA LEU A 45 -10.02 2.68 10.67
C LEU A 45 -8.83 2.19 9.84
N ALA A 46 -7.60 2.48 10.27
CA ALA A 46 -6.39 2.01 9.58
C ALA A 46 -6.22 0.49 9.66
N LYS A 47 -6.60 -0.16 10.78
CA LYS A 47 -6.63 -1.62 10.92
C LYS A 47 -7.66 -2.26 9.98
N ALA A 48 -8.86 -1.70 9.89
CA ALA A 48 -9.87 -2.15 8.94
C ALA A 48 -9.36 -1.96 7.49
N ALA A 49 -8.80 -0.79 7.16
CA ALA A 49 -8.23 -0.51 5.86
C ALA A 49 -7.12 -1.51 5.48
N SER A 50 -6.20 -1.81 6.39
CA SER A 50 -5.15 -2.81 6.18
C SER A 50 -5.74 -4.13 5.73
N ALA A 51 -6.64 -4.71 6.54
CA ALA A 51 -7.21 -6.02 6.22
C ALA A 51 -8.04 -6.02 4.93
N ALA A 52 -8.81 -4.96 4.66
CA ALA A 52 -9.58 -4.84 3.42
C ALA A 52 -8.69 -4.68 2.18
N PHE A 53 -7.66 -3.83 2.26
CA PHE A 53 -6.85 -3.46 1.11
C PHE A 53 -5.81 -4.52 0.75
N LEU A 54 -5.23 -5.20 1.74
CA LEU A 54 -4.24 -6.26 1.54
C LEU A 54 -4.87 -7.60 1.13
N SER A 55 -6.17 -7.79 1.33
CA SER A 55 -6.86 -9.04 1.04
C SER A 55 -7.43 -9.13 -0.38
N SER A 56 -7.63 -10.36 -0.84
CA SER A 56 -8.30 -10.74 -2.09
C SER A 56 -9.14 -11.99 -1.88
N ASP A 57 -9.98 -12.36 -2.84
CA ASP A 57 -10.72 -13.63 -2.82
C ASP A 57 -9.80 -14.87 -2.79
N ASN A 58 -8.48 -14.70 -2.96
CA ASN A 58 -7.48 -15.77 -2.94
C ASN A 58 -6.43 -15.64 -1.81
N ASN A 59 -6.51 -14.60 -0.98
CA ASN A 59 -5.66 -14.43 0.19
C ASN A 59 -6.30 -13.50 1.22
N ALA A 60 -6.44 -13.97 2.46
CA ALA A 60 -6.95 -13.20 3.59
C ALA A 60 -5.80 -12.79 4.51
N PHE A 61 -5.53 -11.49 4.58
CA PHE A 61 -4.48 -10.89 5.39
C PHE A 61 -5.09 -9.99 6.47
N SER A 62 -4.52 -10.06 7.67
CA SER A 62 -4.90 -9.21 8.79
C SER A 62 -3.98 -8.00 8.88
N SER A 63 -4.28 -7.05 9.77
CA SER A 63 -3.33 -5.99 10.13
C SER A 63 -2.05 -6.57 10.77
N ARG A 64 -2.13 -7.70 11.48
CA ARG A 64 -0.95 -8.44 11.97
C ARG A 64 -0.09 -8.95 10.82
N THR A 65 -0.69 -9.51 9.76
CA THR A 65 0.05 -9.89 8.55
C THR A 65 0.80 -8.70 7.97
N ALA A 66 0.15 -7.52 7.93
CA ALA A 66 0.81 -6.30 7.48
C ALA A 66 1.99 -5.93 8.38
N GLY A 67 1.85 -6.09 9.70
CA GLY A 67 2.91 -5.85 10.67
C GLY A 67 4.10 -6.80 10.52
N ASP A 68 3.87 -8.06 10.19
CA ASP A 68 4.91 -9.08 9.99
C ASP A 68 5.82 -8.77 8.78
N ILE A 69 5.24 -8.29 7.68
CA ILE A 69 5.96 -8.08 6.41
C ILE A 69 6.62 -6.71 6.24
N VAL A 70 6.48 -5.81 7.23
CA VAL A 70 7.06 -4.44 7.20
C VAL A 70 8.29 -4.29 8.09
N GLN A 71 8.76 -5.38 8.67
CA GLN A 71 9.87 -5.37 9.62
C GLN A 71 11.23 -5.20 8.93
N GLN A 72 12.20 -4.66 9.67
CA GLN A 72 13.59 -4.48 9.17
C GLN A 72 14.34 -5.79 8.96
N HIS A 73 13.81 -6.88 9.52
CA HIS A 73 14.32 -8.24 9.39
C HIS A 73 13.15 -9.16 9.05
N PHE A 74 13.36 -10.09 8.13
CA PHE A 74 12.35 -11.07 7.76
C PHE A 74 12.97 -12.48 7.69
N PRO A 75 12.54 -13.41 8.56
CA PRO A 75 11.47 -13.27 9.56
C PRO A 75 11.80 -12.28 10.69
N PRO A 76 10.78 -11.66 11.33
CA PRO A 76 11.00 -10.75 12.44
C PRO A 76 11.80 -11.38 13.58
N GLY A 77 12.68 -10.60 14.21
CA GLY A 77 13.52 -11.04 15.32
C GLY A 77 14.75 -11.87 14.93
N VAL A 78 14.96 -12.16 13.65
CA VAL A 78 16.16 -12.87 13.19
C VAL A 78 17.18 -11.89 12.62
N ALA A 79 18.27 -11.70 13.37
CA ALA A 79 19.40 -10.84 13.02
C ALA A 79 20.03 -11.20 11.66
N ASN A 80 20.64 -10.23 11.00
CA ASN A 80 21.33 -10.37 9.71
C ASN A 80 20.49 -11.02 8.60
N THR A 81 19.21 -10.63 8.51
CA THR A 81 18.30 -11.02 7.44
C THR A 81 17.84 -9.80 6.65
N ALA A 82 17.44 -10.01 5.40
CA ALA A 82 16.89 -8.94 4.57
C ALA A 82 15.60 -8.36 5.20
N PRO A 83 15.26 -7.10 4.90
CA PRO A 83 13.98 -6.51 5.29
C PRO A 83 12.78 -7.28 4.74
N GLY A 84 11.63 -7.08 5.39
CA GLY A 84 10.35 -7.57 4.92
C GLY A 84 10.02 -7.12 3.50
N PRO A 85 9.20 -7.88 2.76
CA PRO A 85 8.95 -7.62 1.35
C PRO A 85 8.24 -6.28 1.08
N LEU A 86 7.55 -5.71 2.08
CA LEU A 86 6.76 -4.49 1.95
C LEU A 86 7.09 -3.45 3.04
N VAL A 87 8.34 -3.39 3.52
CA VAL A 87 8.79 -2.33 4.46
C VAL A 87 8.30 -0.96 3.98
N GLY A 88 7.59 -0.26 4.87
CA GLY A 88 7.06 1.06 4.60
C GLY A 88 5.71 1.11 3.87
N VAL A 89 5.02 -0.02 3.61
CA VAL A 89 3.67 -0.01 2.99
C VAL A 89 2.62 0.71 3.84
N ASN A 90 2.86 0.87 5.15
CA ASN A 90 2.06 1.73 6.03
C ASN A 90 1.89 3.14 5.47
N PHE A 91 2.93 3.65 4.80
CA PHE A 91 2.94 4.95 4.14
C PHE A 91 2.28 4.94 2.75
N SER A 92 1.20 4.16 2.61
CA SER A 92 0.36 4.15 1.43
C SER A 92 -1.10 4.40 1.79
N SER A 93 -1.91 4.73 0.78
CA SER A 93 -3.31 5.13 0.96
C SER A 93 -3.46 6.28 1.96
N LEU A 94 -2.47 7.18 1.98
CA LEU A 94 -2.36 8.29 2.93
C LEU A 94 -3.58 9.20 2.83
N ALA A 95 -4.00 9.82 3.94
CA ALA A 95 -5.17 10.69 3.96
C ALA A 95 -5.09 11.85 2.94
N PHE A 96 -3.88 12.30 2.60
CA PHE A 96 -3.65 13.33 1.59
C PHE A 96 -3.52 12.81 0.16
N SER A 97 -3.42 11.49 -0.07
CA SER A 97 -3.21 10.93 -1.41
C SER A 97 -4.24 11.45 -2.41
N ASP A 98 -3.75 11.80 -3.60
CA ASP A 98 -4.56 12.23 -4.74
C ASP A 98 -5.07 11.05 -5.60
N ILE A 99 -4.74 9.79 -5.23
CA ILE A 99 -5.11 8.58 -5.97
C ILE A 99 -6.19 7.79 -5.22
N ASN A 100 -5.83 7.07 -4.17
CA ASN A 100 -6.77 6.25 -3.42
C ASN A 100 -6.48 6.31 -1.92
N LYS A 101 -7.55 6.30 -1.13
CA LYS A 101 -7.54 6.36 0.33
C LYS A 101 -8.88 5.88 0.88
N LEU A 102 -8.97 5.76 2.20
CA LEU A 102 -10.26 5.60 2.88
C LEU A 102 -11.20 6.75 2.53
N LYS A 103 -12.49 6.42 2.39
CA LYS A 103 -13.54 7.31 1.88
C LYS A 103 -14.52 7.59 2.99
N GLY A 104 -14.54 8.84 3.45
CA GLY A 104 -15.51 9.32 4.43
C GLY A 104 -16.87 9.57 3.79
N PRO A 105 -17.94 9.71 4.61
CA PRO A 105 -19.25 10.14 4.14
C PRO A 105 -19.17 11.40 3.25
N GLY A 106 -19.88 11.40 2.13
CA GLY A 106 -19.87 12.49 1.15
C GLY A 106 -18.75 12.41 0.09
N SER A 107 -17.85 11.43 0.17
CA SER A 107 -16.86 11.18 -0.89
C SER A 107 -17.54 10.93 -2.23
N THR A 108 -16.93 11.41 -3.31
CA THR A 108 -17.37 11.12 -4.69
C THR A 108 -16.20 10.57 -5.49
N ILE A 109 -16.40 9.42 -6.12
CA ILE A 109 -15.39 8.87 -7.04
C ILE A 109 -15.51 9.61 -8.37
N THR A 110 -14.45 10.33 -8.75
CA THR A 110 -14.33 11.00 -10.05
C THR A 110 -13.47 10.16 -10.98
N TYR A 111 -13.91 9.97 -12.23
CA TYR A 111 -13.08 9.34 -13.26
C TYR A 111 -12.10 10.36 -13.85
N GLY A 112 -10.84 10.32 -13.41
CA GLY A 112 -9.83 11.30 -13.81
C GLY A 112 -8.42 10.95 -13.31
N PRO A 113 -7.42 11.84 -13.55
CA PRO A 113 -6.03 11.57 -13.22
C PRO A 113 -5.69 11.65 -11.72
N SER A 114 -6.52 12.32 -10.91
CA SER A 114 -6.33 12.43 -9.45
C SER A 114 -7.65 12.20 -8.69
N PRO A 115 -8.22 10.98 -8.75
CA PRO A 115 -9.53 10.68 -8.18
C PRO A 115 -9.60 10.92 -6.66
N GLY A 116 -8.49 10.78 -5.95
CA GLY A 116 -8.38 10.96 -4.51
C GLY A 116 -8.61 12.40 -4.03
N THR A 117 -8.51 13.39 -4.91
CA THR A 117 -8.77 14.81 -4.56
C THR A 117 -10.23 15.12 -4.23
N ASN A 118 -11.17 14.31 -4.73
CA ASN A 118 -12.61 14.45 -4.47
C ASN A 118 -13.12 13.50 -3.36
N LEU A 119 -12.23 12.73 -2.75
CA LEU A 119 -12.57 11.87 -1.62
C LEU A 119 -12.44 12.67 -0.33
N VAL A 120 -13.45 12.57 0.54
CA VAL A 120 -13.42 13.15 1.88
C VAL A 120 -12.39 12.37 2.71
N PRO A 121 -11.28 12.99 3.14
CA PRO A 121 -10.27 12.30 3.91
C PRO A 121 -10.84 11.76 5.23
N VAL A 122 -10.43 10.56 5.57
CA VAL A 122 -10.72 9.91 6.84
C VAL A 122 -9.50 10.05 7.75
N PRO A 123 -9.64 10.26 9.07
CA PRO A 123 -8.52 10.26 9.99
C PRO A 123 -7.78 8.93 9.91
N THR A 124 -6.45 9.01 9.74
CA THR A 124 -5.55 7.87 9.83
C THR A 124 -4.47 8.17 10.85
N PRO A 125 -3.83 7.15 11.45
CA PRO A 125 -2.67 7.34 12.30
C PRO A 125 -1.61 8.16 11.58
N ILE A 126 -0.81 8.91 12.35
CA ILE A 126 0.33 9.64 11.80
C ILE A 126 1.37 8.69 11.17
N THR A 127 1.33 7.41 11.55
CA THR A 127 2.20 6.33 11.08
C THR A 127 1.82 5.82 9.68
N GLY A 128 0.71 6.28 9.10
CA GLY A 128 0.34 6.02 7.71
C GLY A 128 -1.15 5.72 7.49
N GLY A 129 -1.50 5.39 6.24
CA GLY A 129 -2.87 5.03 5.87
C GLY A 129 -3.25 3.60 6.22
N LEU A 130 -2.26 2.74 6.48
CA LEU A 130 -2.42 1.34 6.87
C LEU A 130 -1.70 1.06 8.20
N ALA A 131 -2.32 0.24 9.06
CA ALA A 131 -1.77 -0.21 10.33
C ALA A 131 -1.16 -1.62 10.26
N GLY A 132 -0.09 -1.85 11.02
CA GLY A 132 0.52 -3.17 11.23
C GLY A 132 0.24 -3.77 12.61
N THR A 133 -0.38 -3.03 13.51
CA THR A 133 -0.76 -3.50 14.84
C THR A 133 -1.97 -4.44 14.77
N PRO A 134 -2.07 -5.46 15.64
CA PRO A 134 -3.18 -6.41 15.63
C PRO A 134 -4.56 -5.76 15.82
N GLY A 135 -5.61 -6.38 15.27
CA GLY A 135 -7.01 -5.95 15.43
C GLY A 135 -7.78 -5.66 14.15
N GLY A 136 -7.15 -5.79 12.97
CA GLY A 136 -7.80 -5.70 11.66
C GLY A 136 -7.99 -7.06 11.03
N LEU A 137 -9.23 -7.43 10.68
CA LEU A 137 -9.57 -8.71 10.05
C LEU A 137 -10.47 -8.53 8.82
N PRO A 138 -10.22 -9.29 7.74
CA PRO A 138 -11.01 -9.15 6.52
C PRO A 138 -12.36 -9.87 6.66
N LEU A 139 -13.41 -9.33 6.04
CA LEU A 139 -14.77 -9.87 6.07
C LEU A 139 -15.12 -10.47 4.70
N TYR A 140 -15.60 -11.71 4.70
CA TYR A 140 -15.97 -12.45 3.50
C TYR A 140 -17.45 -12.83 3.50
N LYS A 141 -18.07 -12.80 2.33
CA LYS A 141 -19.43 -13.32 2.12
C LYS A 141 -19.43 -14.19 0.87
N ASN A 142 -19.91 -15.42 0.99
CA ASN A 142 -19.93 -16.40 -0.11
C ASN A 142 -18.53 -16.59 -0.77
N GLY A 143 -17.46 -16.55 0.03
CA GLY A 143 -16.08 -16.68 -0.44
C GLY A 143 -15.48 -15.43 -1.10
N LEU A 144 -16.21 -14.32 -1.19
CA LEU A 144 -15.73 -13.05 -1.75
C LEU A 144 -15.40 -12.05 -0.65
N LEU A 145 -14.29 -11.32 -0.79
CA LEU A 145 -13.96 -10.24 0.14
C LEU A 145 -14.97 -9.10 -0.03
N VAL A 146 -15.66 -8.75 1.05
CA VAL A 146 -16.64 -7.65 1.07
C VAL A 146 -16.15 -6.43 1.83
N GLY A 147 -15.17 -6.59 2.72
CA GLY A 147 -14.67 -5.50 3.55
C GLY A 147 -13.75 -5.97 4.66
N ALA A 148 -13.71 -5.22 5.75
CA ALA A 148 -12.94 -5.58 6.93
C ALA A 148 -13.54 -4.93 8.19
N ILE A 149 -13.17 -5.50 9.33
CA ILE A 149 -13.36 -4.93 10.66
C ILE A 149 -12.00 -4.52 11.22
N GLY A 150 -11.95 -3.42 11.97
CA GLY A 150 -10.78 -2.97 12.70
C GLY A 150 -11.17 -2.56 14.12
N VAL A 151 -10.34 -2.92 15.09
CA VAL A 151 -10.58 -2.64 16.52
C VAL A 151 -9.37 -1.96 17.15
N ALA A 152 -9.62 -0.96 17.99
CA ALA A 152 -8.64 -0.28 18.83
C ALA A 152 -9.21 -0.03 20.23
N GLY A 153 -8.35 0.07 21.25
CA GLY A 153 -8.75 0.43 22.62
C GLY A 153 -8.10 -0.37 23.73
N ASP A 154 -7.06 -1.14 23.43
CA ASP A 154 -6.19 -1.85 24.40
C ASP A 154 -5.17 -0.92 25.10
N GLY A 155 -5.16 0.38 24.78
CA GLY A 155 -4.29 1.39 25.39
C GLY A 155 -3.02 1.70 24.61
N LEU A 156 -2.75 0.97 23.53
CA LEU A 156 -1.71 1.32 22.56
C LEU A 156 -2.07 2.64 21.87
N GLN A 157 -1.08 3.53 21.74
CA GLN A 157 -1.28 4.82 21.12
C GLN A 157 -1.18 4.68 19.59
N PRO A 158 -1.93 5.46 18.81
CA PRO A 158 -1.85 5.42 17.34
C PRO A 158 -0.53 5.95 16.77
N THR A 159 0.35 6.47 17.63
CA THR A 159 1.74 6.79 17.31
C THR A 159 2.66 5.57 17.41
N ASP A 160 2.19 4.47 18.01
CA ASP A 160 2.96 3.25 18.17
C ASP A 160 3.06 2.59 16.78
N ILE A 161 4.21 2.77 16.13
CA ILE A 161 4.51 2.01 14.91
C ILE A 161 4.65 0.55 15.33
N THR A 162 4.13 -0.33 14.47
CA THR A 162 4.19 -1.80 14.55
C THR A 162 5.37 -2.29 15.40
N PRO A 163 5.14 -2.99 16.52
CA PRO A 163 6.24 -3.45 17.35
C PRO A 163 7.13 -4.42 16.54
N PRO A 164 8.45 -4.47 16.81
CA PRO A 164 9.40 -5.31 16.06
C PRO A 164 9.06 -6.80 16.05
N VAL A 165 8.31 -7.26 17.06
CA VAL A 165 7.76 -8.62 17.15
C VAL A 165 6.33 -8.52 17.67
N ILE A 166 5.39 -9.08 16.90
CA ILE A 166 3.99 -9.23 17.30
C ILE A 166 3.76 -10.72 17.59
N ALA A 167 4.26 -11.23 18.71
CA ALA A 167 4.16 -12.68 19.02
C ALA A 167 3.01 -13.05 19.96
N ASN A 168 2.40 -12.08 20.64
CA ASN A 168 1.43 -12.37 21.69
C ASN A 168 -0.02 -12.19 21.19
N PRO A 169 -0.98 -12.92 21.80
CA PRO A 169 -2.40 -12.61 21.68
C PRO A 169 -2.68 -11.14 22.06
N ASP A 170 -3.60 -10.54 21.32
CA ASP A 170 -4.00 -9.15 21.42
C ASP A 170 -5.52 -9.02 21.67
N ALA A 171 -5.91 -8.09 22.52
CA ALA A 171 -7.33 -7.92 22.89
C ALA A 171 -8.15 -7.27 21.77
N ASN A 172 -7.54 -6.44 20.91
CA ASN A 172 -8.20 -5.91 19.72
C ASN A 172 -8.53 -7.05 18.73
N GLU A 173 -7.63 -8.04 18.59
CA GLU A 173 -7.89 -9.22 17.75
C GLU A 173 -9.01 -10.11 18.27
N ASP A 174 -9.13 -10.29 19.58
CA ASP A 174 -10.24 -11.02 20.18
C ASP A 174 -11.59 -10.38 19.79
N VAL A 175 -11.73 -9.07 19.99
CA VAL A 175 -12.96 -8.35 19.61
C VAL A 175 -13.18 -8.35 18.09
N ALA A 176 -12.11 -8.21 17.29
CA ALA A 176 -12.21 -8.28 15.84
C ALA A 176 -12.68 -9.67 15.37
N LEU A 177 -12.19 -10.75 15.99
CA LEU A 177 -12.64 -12.12 15.74
C LEU A 177 -14.11 -12.30 16.07
N ALA A 178 -14.58 -11.76 17.19
CA ALA A 178 -15.99 -11.78 17.56
C ALA A 178 -16.85 -11.10 16.48
N GLY A 179 -16.39 -9.95 15.96
CA GLY A 179 -17.08 -9.23 14.88
C GLY A 179 -16.98 -9.89 13.50
N GLN A 180 -15.97 -10.75 13.27
CA GLN A 180 -15.83 -11.55 12.05
C GLN A 180 -16.78 -12.76 12.02
N ALA A 181 -17.48 -13.07 13.12
CA ALA A 181 -18.38 -14.22 13.19
C ALA A 181 -19.45 -14.19 12.08
N GLY A 182 -19.49 -15.24 11.25
CA GLY A 182 -20.38 -15.36 10.09
C GLY A 182 -19.84 -14.72 8.80
N TYR A 183 -18.67 -14.09 8.87
CA TYR A 183 -17.97 -13.44 7.75
C TYR A 183 -16.51 -13.89 7.64
N GLN A 184 -16.16 -15.07 8.17
CA GLN A 184 -14.80 -15.58 8.14
C GLN A 184 -14.34 -15.87 6.70
N PRO A 185 -13.05 -15.64 6.36
CA PRO A 185 -12.47 -16.22 5.17
C PRO A 185 -12.49 -17.75 5.22
N SER A 186 -12.28 -18.40 4.08
CA SER A 186 -11.90 -19.81 4.09
C SER A 186 -10.54 -19.97 4.77
N ASP A 187 -10.40 -20.96 5.65
CA ASP A 187 -9.12 -21.32 6.26
C ASP A 187 -8.03 -21.61 5.21
N THR A 188 -8.40 -22.00 3.99
CA THR A 188 -7.43 -22.30 2.92
C THR A 188 -6.74 -21.07 2.33
N ILE A 189 -7.26 -19.86 2.58
CA ILE A 189 -6.73 -18.61 2.01
C ILE A 189 -6.11 -17.68 3.06
N VAL A 190 -6.11 -18.02 4.34
CA VAL A 190 -5.54 -17.13 5.37
C VAL A 190 -4.01 -17.01 5.23
N ALA A 191 -3.46 -15.91 5.74
CA ALA A 191 -2.04 -15.57 5.58
C ALA A 191 -1.08 -16.68 6.00
N SER A 192 -1.46 -17.46 7.00
CA SER A 192 -0.67 -18.60 7.48
C SER A 192 -0.49 -19.70 6.43
N HIS A 193 -1.20 -19.69 5.30
CA HIS A 193 -0.94 -20.59 4.16
C HIS A 193 -0.05 -19.99 3.06
N VAL A 194 0.29 -18.71 3.18
CA VAL A 194 1.21 -18.01 2.27
C VAL A 194 2.64 -18.14 2.79
N LEU A 195 3.55 -18.47 1.87
CA LEU A 195 4.98 -18.56 2.16
C LEU A 195 5.76 -17.51 1.37
N ILE A 196 6.54 -16.68 2.05
CA ILE A 196 7.51 -15.76 1.45
C ILE A 196 8.90 -16.27 1.80
N ASN A 197 9.69 -16.61 0.79
CA ASN A 197 11.03 -17.21 0.98
C ASN A 197 11.04 -18.47 1.89
N GLY A 198 9.93 -19.20 1.94
CA GLY A 198 9.77 -20.37 2.81
C GLY A 198 9.31 -20.05 4.24
N ILE A 199 9.14 -18.78 4.59
CA ILE A 199 8.64 -18.31 5.88
C ILE A 199 7.11 -18.12 5.78
N ARG A 200 6.41 -18.63 6.80
CA ARG A 200 4.96 -18.49 6.94
C ARG A 200 4.61 -17.09 7.43
N LEU A 201 3.58 -16.49 6.86
CA LEU A 201 3.08 -15.20 7.33
C LEU A 201 2.15 -15.37 8.53
N GLU A 202 2.19 -14.41 9.42
CA GLU A 202 1.26 -14.34 10.54
C GLU A 202 -0.14 -13.92 10.09
N TYR A 203 -1.19 -14.53 10.67
CA TYR A 203 -2.59 -14.11 10.46
C TYR A 203 -3.24 -13.65 11.76
N ILE A 204 -3.24 -14.50 12.79
CA ILE A 204 -3.83 -14.20 14.09
C ILE A 204 -3.25 -15.08 15.19
N GLU A 205 -3.11 -14.55 16.40
CA GLU A 205 -2.67 -15.31 17.59
C GLU A 205 -3.73 -15.40 18.69
N SER A 206 -4.72 -14.50 18.68
CA SER A 206 -5.85 -14.51 19.61
C SER A 206 -6.92 -15.56 19.27
N THR A 207 -7.70 -15.93 20.29
CA THR A 207 -9.00 -16.60 20.13
C THR A 207 -10.09 -15.75 20.72
N THR A 208 -11.33 -15.96 20.28
CA THR A 208 -12.49 -15.27 20.83
C THR A 208 -13.50 -16.21 21.44
N GLN A 209 -14.31 -15.68 22.35
CA GLN A 209 -15.53 -16.30 22.85
C GLN A 209 -16.68 -15.29 22.75
N THR A 210 -17.72 -15.64 22.00
CA THR A 210 -18.90 -14.78 21.82
C THR A 210 -19.95 -15.05 22.89
N GLY A 211 -20.46 -13.99 23.52
CA GLY A 211 -21.62 -14.06 24.40
C GLY A 211 -22.95 -14.12 23.64
N ALA A 212 -24.06 -13.99 24.37
CA ALA A 212 -25.39 -13.87 23.75
C ALA A 212 -25.49 -12.59 22.91
N MET A 213 -25.93 -12.72 21.66
CA MET A 213 -26.19 -11.58 20.78
C MET A 213 -27.38 -10.78 21.31
N ILE A 214 -27.18 -9.48 21.52
CA ILE A 214 -28.25 -8.54 21.89
C ILE A 214 -28.61 -7.65 20.68
N PRO A 215 -29.82 -7.07 20.64
CA PRO A 215 -30.20 -6.15 19.56
C PRO A 215 -29.22 -4.97 19.44
N PHE A 216 -28.94 -4.53 18.21
CA PHE A 216 -28.00 -3.42 17.94
C PHE A 216 -28.38 -2.14 18.70
N ALA A 217 -29.68 -1.82 18.76
CA ALA A 217 -30.20 -0.67 19.49
C ALA A 217 -30.01 -0.75 21.02
N SER A 218 -29.65 -1.93 21.54
CA SER A 218 -29.37 -2.17 22.96
C SER A 218 -27.87 -2.30 23.26
N LEU A 219 -27.01 -2.12 22.25
CA LEU A 219 -25.56 -2.15 22.46
C LEU A 219 -25.13 -0.96 23.33
N PRO A 220 -24.21 -1.17 24.30
CA PRO A 220 -23.54 -0.07 24.96
C PRO A 220 -22.65 0.69 23.96
N GLY A 221 -22.45 1.98 24.21
CA GLY A 221 -21.66 2.86 23.36
C GLY A 221 -22.50 3.75 22.46
N THR A 222 -21.83 4.40 21.53
CA THR A 222 -22.43 5.33 20.57
C THR A 222 -21.78 5.19 19.21
N ASN A 223 -22.51 5.63 18.19
CA ASN A 223 -21.90 5.89 16.90
C ASN A 223 -20.95 7.10 16.96
N VAL A 224 -19.80 7.01 16.30
CA VAL A 224 -18.87 8.12 16.15
C VAL A 224 -19.24 8.90 14.88
N ALA A 225 -19.74 10.13 15.04
CA ALA A 225 -20.03 11.00 13.91
C ALA A 225 -18.74 11.34 13.13
N PRO A 226 -18.77 11.40 11.78
CA PRO A 226 -19.95 11.28 10.91
C PRO A 226 -20.27 9.84 10.46
N TYR A 227 -19.64 8.81 11.04
CA TYR A 227 -19.63 7.44 10.51
C TYR A 227 -20.79 6.58 11.02
N SER A 228 -22.03 7.05 10.84
CA SER A 228 -23.21 6.22 11.10
C SER A 228 -23.24 4.97 10.23
N PRO A 229 -23.76 3.82 10.72
CA PRO A 229 -23.83 2.61 9.92
C PRO A 229 -24.57 2.84 8.59
N ILE A 230 -23.92 2.50 7.49
CA ILE A 230 -24.46 2.56 6.13
C ILE A 230 -24.23 1.25 5.40
N ALA A 231 -25.03 1.02 4.34
CA ALA A 231 -24.72 -0.03 3.38
C ALA A 231 -23.52 0.38 2.51
N SER A 232 -22.78 -0.62 2.00
CA SER A 232 -21.76 -0.38 0.97
C SER A 232 -22.38 0.36 -0.22
N PRO A 233 -21.76 1.46 -0.68
CA PRO A 233 -22.21 2.13 -1.90
C PRO A 233 -22.11 1.19 -3.12
N PRO A 234 -22.93 1.41 -4.15
CA PRO A 234 -22.79 0.69 -5.41
C PRO A 234 -21.36 0.83 -5.98
N PRO A 235 -20.78 -0.24 -6.56
CA PRO A 235 -19.47 -0.16 -7.19
C PRO A 235 -19.43 0.89 -8.28
N PHE A 236 -18.32 1.65 -8.35
CA PHE A 236 -18.12 2.60 -9.44
C PHE A 236 -17.92 1.84 -10.77
N PRO A 237 -18.65 2.20 -11.86
CA PRO A 237 -18.61 1.48 -13.12
C PRO A 237 -17.39 1.88 -13.96
N TYR A 238 -16.20 1.45 -13.54
CA TYR A 238 -14.97 1.66 -14.31
C TYR A 238 -15.07 1.01 -15.70
N PRO A 239 -14.61 1.68 -16.78
CA PRO A 239 -14.56 1.07 -18.10
C PRO A 239 -13.74 -0.23 -18.09
N VAL A 240 -14.25 -1.26 -18.75
CA VAL A 240 -13.56 -2.54 -18.94
C VAL A 240 -12.96 -2.57 -20.34
N LEU A 241 -11.67 -2.93 -20.43
CA LEU A 241 -10.91 -2.96 -21.68
C LEU A 241 -10.09 -4.24 -21.77
N ILE A 242 -9.64 -4.56 -22.98
CA ILE A 242 -8.64 -5.59 -23.24
C ILE A 242 -7.33 -4.89 -23.63
N LEU A 243 -6.31 -4.99 -22.79
CA LEU A 243 -4.97 -4.44 -23.05
C LEU A 243 -3.94 -5.56 -22.93
N GLY A 244 -3.11 -5.74 -23.96
CA GLY A 244 -2.13 -6.84 -23.97
C GLY A 244 -2.74 -8.25 -23.95
N GLY A 245 -4.03 -8.36 -24.28
CA GLY A 245 -4.80 -9.60 -24.15
C GLY A 245 -5.35 -9.86 -22.75
N GLU A 246 -5.13 -8.96 -21.79
CA GLU A 246 -5.71 -9.02 -20.44
C GLU A 246 -7.00 -8.21 -20.37
N ILE A 247 -8.06 -8.81 -19.81
CA ILE A 247 -9.32 -8.10 -19.53
C ILE A 247 -9.17 -7.43 -18.16
N GLY A 248 -9.44 -6.13 -18.07
CA GLY A 248 -9.32 -5.41 -16.80
C GLY A 248 -10.05 -4.08 -16.78
N GLN A 249 -10.01 -3.42 -15.63
CA GLN A 249 -10.66 -2.13 -15.41
C GLN A 249 -9.68 -0.97 -15.63
N LEU A 250 -10.10 0.03 -16.39
CA LEU A 250 -9.39 1.29 -16.48
C LEU A 250 -9.79 2.19 -15.31
N ARG A 251 -8.95 2.23 -14.28
CA ARG A 251 -9.21 2.97 -13.03
C ARG A 251 -8.97 4.47 -13.18
N GLN A 252 -8.11 4.86 -14.11
CA GLN A 252 -7.86 6.25 -14.52
C GLN A 252 -7.70 6.31 -16.04
N PRO A 253 -8.26 7.34 -16.71
CA PRO A 253 -8.30 7.41 -18.18
C PRO A 253 -6.90 7.41 -18.79
N ILE A 254 -6.77 6.82 -19.99
CA ILE A 254 -5.55 6.92 -20.79
C ILE A 254 -5.54 8.25 -21.52
N VAL A 255 -4.55 9.08 -21.26
CA VAL A 255 -4.40 10.43 -21.85
C VAL A 255 -2.96 10.68 -22.28
N SER A 256 -2.77 11.64 -23.19
CA SER A 256 -1.44 12.19 -23.45
C SER A 256 -0.99 13.04 -22.25
N ASP A 257 0.33 13.22 -22.10
CA ASP A 257 0.85 14.26 -21.21
C ASP A 257 0.21 15.62 -21.59
N PRO A 258 -0.48 16.30 -20.66
CA PRO A 258 -1.24 17.50 -20.98
C PRO A 258 -0.36 18.74 -21.20
N SER A 259 0.93 18.69 -20.85
CA SER A 259 1.82 19.83 -21.07
C SER A 259 2.14 20.00 -22.56
N THR A 260 2.05 21.22 -23.05
CA THR A 260 2.39 21.57 -24.44
C THR A 260 3.86 21.93 -24.64
N VAL A 261 4.62 22.07 -23.55
CA VAL A 261 6.03 22.48 -23.58
C VAL A 261 6.91 21.24 -23.76
N PRO A 262 7.69 21.09 -24.85
CA PRO A 262 8.57 19.94 -25.04
C PRO A 262 9.54 19.71 -23.87
N LEU A 263 9.99 18.47 -23.71
CA LEU A 263 11.04 18.12 -22.76
C LEU A 263 12.41 18.64 -23.25
N PRO A 264 13.48 18.58 -22.43
CA PRO A 264 14.80 19.05 -22.83
C PRO A 264 15.22 18.52 -24.20
N ASN A 265 15.94 19.35 -24.97
CA ASN A 265 16.34 19.07 -26.35
C ASN A 265 15.19 18.91 -27.36
N GLY A 266 13.99 19.41 -27.03
CA GLY A 266 12.82 19.32 -27.92
C GLY A 266 12.19 17.93 -27.97
N VAL A 267 12.55 17.05 -27.02
CA VAL A 267 11.99 15.69 -26.95
C VAL A 267 10.48 15.77 -26.71
N ALA A 268 9.72 15.05 -27.54
CA ALA A 268 8.27 14.98 -27.42
C ALA A 268 7.86 14.37 -26.07
N ARG A 269 6.66 14.70 -25.58
CA ARG A 269 6.09 14.07 -24.38
C ARG A 269 5.39 12.75 -24.72
N LEU A 270 4.96 12.01 -23.70
CA LEU A 270 4.20 10.77 -23.91
C LEU A 270 2.82 11.07 -24.50
N THR A 271 2.48 10.35 -25.56
CA THR A 271 1.14 10.39 -26.17
C THR A 271 0.22 9.32 -25.56
N ALA A 272 -1.10 9.49 -25.66
CA ALA A 272 -2.07 8.49 -25.22
C ALA A 272 -1.85 7.11 -25.88
N ALA A 273 -1.40 7.08 -27.14
CA ALA A 273 -1.07 5.84 -27.85
C ALA A 273 0.15 5.15 -27.24
N GLU A 274 1.19 5.91 -26.89
CA GLU A 274 2.38 5.36 -26.21
C GLU A 274 2.05 4.87 -24.80
N VAL A 275 1.24 5.62 -24.05
CA VAL A 275 0.75 5.19 -22.73
C VAL A 275 -0.06 3.89 -22.85
N THR A 276 -0.92 3.79 -23.86
CA THR A 276 -1.66 2.55 -24.16
C THR A 276 -0.71 1.39 -24.42
N ASN A 277 0.34 1.59 -25.22
CA ASN A 277 1.31 0.54 -25.56
C ASN A 277 2.15 0.11 -24.35
N ILE A 278 2.56 1.05 -23.49
CA ILE A 278 3.28 0.77 -22.25
C ILE A 278 2.40 -0.11 -21.33
N ILE A 279 1.15 0.30 -21.11
CA ILE A 279 0.20 -0.45 -20.26
C ILE A 279 -0.11 -1.81 -20.88
N ALA A 280 -0.32 -1.88 -22.20
CA ALA A 280 -0.61 -3.14 -22.89
C ALA A 280 0.56 -4.14 -22.81
N ALA A 281 1.82 -3.68 -22.94
CA ALA A 281 2.98 -4.54 -22.79
C ALA A 281 3.11 -5.10 -21.35
N ALA A 282 2.89 -4.24 -20.34
CA ALA A 282 2.84 -4.67 -18.95
C ALA A 282 1.67 -5.64 -18.68
N ALA A 283 0.47 -5.34 -19.16
CA ALA A 283 -0.70 -6.19 -18.98
C ALA A 283 -0.53 -7.57 -19.65
N ASN A 284 0.07 -7.63 -20.84
CA ASN A 284 0.44 -8.89 -21.49
C ASN A 284 1.39 -9.72 -20.62
N ARG A 285 2.37 -9.06 -19.98
CA ARG A 285 3.27 -9.72 -19.05
C ARG A 285 2.54 -10.22 -17.80
N ALA A 286 1.68 -9.39 -17.20
CA ALA A 286 0.93 -9.74 -16.00
C ALA A 286 0.09 -11.02 -16.22
N ARG A 287 -0.62 -11.11 -17.36
CA ARG A 287 -1.45 -12.26 -17.76
C ARG A 287 -0.69 -13.60 -17.82
N THR A 288 0.63 -13.57 -18.00
CA THR A 288 1.48 -14.77 -18.07
C THR A 288 2.38 -14.94 -16.86
N THR A 289 2.28 -14.05 -15.88
CA THR A 289 3.12 -14.06 -14.68
C THR A 289 2.39 -14.76 -13.55
N ARG A 290 3.03 -15.75 -12.92
CA ARG A 290 2.49 -16.41 -11.73
C ARG A 290 2.50 -15.44 -10.54
N ALA A 291 1.35 -15.33 -9.87
CA ALA A 291 1.20 -14.61 -8.61
C ALA A 291 2.20 -15.11 -7.55
N GLY A 292 2.72 -14.19 -6.74
CA GLY A 292 3.59 -14.54 -5.60
C GLY A 292 2.80 -15.06 -4.41
N ILE A 293 1.60 -14.55 -4.18
CA ILE A 293 0.85 -14.74 -2.92
C ILE A 293 -0.50 -15.48 -3.05
N ARG A 294 -1.05 -15.64 -4.26
CA ARG A 294 -2.41 -16.18 -4.43
C ARG A 294 -2.49 -17.69 -4.20
N LEU A 295 -3.59 -18.11 -3.59
CA LEU A 295 -3.94 -19.52 -3.33
C LEU A 295 -5.22 -19.94 -4.08
N PRO A 296 -5.31 -21.20 -4.56
CA PRO A 296 -4.23 -22.20 -4.64
C PRO A 296 -3.09 -21.73 -5.57
N ARG A 297 -1.88 -22.26 -5.41
CA ARG A 297 -0.71 -21.83 -6.21
C ARG A 297 -0.94 -22.07 -7.70
N GLY A 298 -0.36 -21.21 -8.53
CA GLY A 298 -0.51 -21.28 -10.00
C GLY A 298 -1.58 -20.34 -10.57
N GLN A 299 -2.01 -19.32 -9.81
CA GLN A 299 -2.83 -18.23 -10.34
C GLN A 299 -1.98 -17.17 -11.04
N VAL A 300 -2.57 -16.48 -12.02
CA VAL A 300 -1.99 -15.28 -12.62
C VAL A 300 -1.88 -14.16 -11.60
N ALA A 301 -0.85 -13.32 -11.73
CA ALA A 301 -0.70 -12.11 -10.94
C ALA A 301 -1.80 -11.09 -11.29
N GLN A 302 -2.38 -10.48 -10.27
CA GLN A 302 -3.41 -9.45 -10.35
C GLN A 302 -2.87 -8.16 -9.77
N MET A 303 -2.92 -7.09 -10.56
CA MET A 303 -2.06 -5.93 -10.37
C MET A 303 -2.72 -4.65 -10.86
N PHE A 304 -2.22 -3.53 -10.36
CA PHE A 304 -2.42 -2.21 -10.94
C PHE A 304 -1.17 -1.81 -11.71
N ILE A 305 -1.37 -1.24 -12.90
CA ILE A 305 -0.32 -0.78 -13.82
C ILE A 305 -0.60 0.69 -14.09
N SER A 306 0.32 1.56 -13.70
CA SER A 306 0.17 3.02 -13.77
C SER A 306 1.33 3.65 -14.54
N VAL A 307 1.00 4.65 -15.36
CA VAL A 307 1.99 5.50 -16.05
C VAL A 307 1.80 6.93 -15.61
N VAL A 308 2.88 7.64 -15.29
CA VAL A 308 2.86 9.06 -14.91
C VAL A 308 3.73 9.90 -15.85
N SER A 309 3.34 11.16 -16.05
CA SER A 309 4.11 12.13 -16.85
C SER A 309 5.37 12.61 -16.14
N ASN A 310 6.37 13.06 -16.91
CA ASN A 310 7.42 13.92 -16.37
C ASN A 310 7.01 15.40 -16.56
N PRO A 311 6.63 16.12 -15.49
CA PRO A 311 6.31 17.54 -15.62
C PRO A 311 7.54 18.38 -16.03
N ASN A 312 8.76 17.88 -15.76
CA ASN A 312 10.03 18.58 -16.01
C ASN A 312 10.09 19.97 -15.37
N SER A 313 9.43 20.12 -14.21
CA SER A 313 9.44 21.32 -13.41
C SER A 313 9.24 20.93 -11.95
N ASN A 314 10.15 21.39 -11.08
CA ASN A 314 10.03 21.13 -9.65
C ASN A 314 8.79 21.82 -9.09
N GLY A 315 8.05 21.13 -8.23
CA GLY A 315 6.85 21.68 -7.62
C GLY A 315 5.57 21.46 -8.42
N VAL A 316 5.67 20.85 -9.61
CA VAL A 316 4.51 20.48 -10.43
C VAL A 316 4.25 18.99 -10.24
N PRO A 317 3.04 18.58 -9.81
CA PRO A 317 2.75 17.17 -9.61
C PRO A 317 2.82 16.33 -10.89
N PRO A 318 3.49 15.16 -10.87
CA PRO A 318 3.39 14.19 -11.94
C PRO A 318 1.95 13.69 -12.05
N ILE A 319 1.36 13.87 -13.23
CA ILE A 319 -0.03 13.51 -13.51
C ILE A 319 -0.08 12.04 -13.94
N VAL A 320 -1.08 11.30 -13.46
CA VAL A 320 -1.32 9.94 -13.94
C VAL A 320 -1.90 9.99 -15.35
N LEU A 321 -1.21 9.35 -16.29
CA LEU A 321 -1.60 9.28 -17.69
C LEU A 321 -2.46 8.06 -18.02
N GLY A 322 -2.59 7.13 -17.08
CA GLY A 322 -3.48 5.97 -17.17
C GLY A 322 -3.16 4.96 -16.07
N THR A 323 -4.20 4.32 -15.53
CA THR A 323 -4.07 3.20 -14.59
C THR A 323 -5.00 2.07 -14.98
N PHE A 324 -4.44 0.90 -15.26
CA PHE A 324 -5.17 -0.32 -15.58
C PHE A 324 -5.05 -1.33 -14.44
N CYS A 325 -6.18 -1.86 -14.01
CA CYS A 325 -6.26 -2.91 -13.00
C CYS A 325 -6.61 -4.23 -13.69
N THR A 326 -5.73 -5.22 -13.63
CA THR A 326 -5.88 -6.48 -14.36
C THR A 326 -7.00 -7.36 -13.80
N SER A 327 -7.48 -7.09 -12.58
CA SER A 327 -8.58 -7.83 -11.99
C SER A 327 -9.29 -7.03 -10.91
N THR A 328 -10.62 -7.13 -10.86
CA THR A 328 -11.41 -6.62 -9.72
C THR A 328 -10.99 -7.23 -8.39
N ASN A 329 -10.29 -8.36 -8.41
CA ASN A 329 -9.78 -9.03 -7.22
C ASN A 329 -8.30 -8.67 -6.87
N ALA A 330 -7.66 -7.73 -7.58
CA ALA A 330 -6.36 -7.20 -7.17
C ALA A 330 -6.44 -6.48 -5.81
N THR A 331 -5.37 -6.56 -5.02
CA THR A 331 -5.23 -5.88 -3.72
C THR A 331 -5.39 -4.36 -3.88
N ARG A 332 -6.17 -3.72 -3.02
CA ARG A 332 -6.63 -2.33 -3.24
C ARG A 332 -5.62 -1.26 -2.86
N PHE A 333 -4.72 -1.55 -1.92
CA PHE A 333 -3.58 -0.66 -1.63
C PHE A 333 -2.71 -0.47 -2.87
N SER A 334 -2.66 -1.47 -3.75
CA SER A 334 -1.82 -1.49 -4.94
C SER A 334 -2.16 -0.43 -5.96
N TRP A 335 -3.37 0.14 -5.93
CA TRP A 335 -3.70 1.26 -6.81
C TRP A 335 -2.85 2.49 -6.49
N ASP A 336 -2.87 2.92 -5.23
CA ASP A 336 -2.08 4.05 -4.74
C ASP A 336 -0.58 3.76 -4.90
N VAL A 337 -0.16 2.56 -4.49
CA VAL A 337 1.23 2.14 -4.53
C VAL A 337 1.80 2.03 -5.95
N ALA A 338 1.02 1.60 -6.96
CA ALA A 338 1.48 1.59 -8.35
C ALA A 338 1.84 3.00 -8.82
N VAL A 339 1.05 4.00 -8.45
CA VAL A 339 1.32 5.41 -8.76
C VAL A 339 2.50 5.94 -7.94
N GLN A 340 2.56 5.65 -6.63
CA GLN A 340 3.70 6.03 -5.78
C GLN A 340 5.02 5.49 -6.30
N LYS A 341 5.07 4.24 -6.77
CA LYS A 341 6.29 3.64 -7.37
C LYS A 341 6.74 4.44 -8.59
N ALA A 342 5.81 4.79 -9.47
CA ALA A 342 6.10 5.58 -10.68
C ALA A 342 6.60 6.98 -10.32
N ARG A 343 5.97 7.66 -9.36
CA ARG A 343 6.37 9.00 -8.89
C ARG A 343 7.71 8.98 -8.15
N THR A 344 7.96 7.94 -7.36
CA THR A 344 9.24 7.73 -6.68
C THR A 344 10.38 7.65 -7.69
N VAL A 345 10.29 6.78 -8.69
CA VAL A 345 11.40 6.67 -9.66
C VAL A 345 11.61 7.92 -10.50
N LEU A 346 10.52 8.65 -10.80
CA LEU A 346 10.60 9.92 -11.48
C LEU A 346 11.35 10.96 -10.63
N PHE A 347 11.05 11.02 -9.32
CA PHE A 347 11.70 11.95 -8.38
C PHE A 347 13.21 11.70 -8.21
N PHE A 348 13.63 10.43 -8.23
CA PHE A 348 15.04 10.07 -8.01
C PHE A 348 15.88 9.94 -9.28
N SER A 349 15.24 9.92 -10.47
CA SER A 349 15.90 9.81 -11.77
C SER A 349 16.12 11.18 -12.43
N ALA A 350 17.12 11.25 -13.30
CA ALA A 350 17.55 12.44 -14.03
C ALA A 350 18.27 12.03 -15.33
N THR A 351 18.70 13.01 -16.13
CA THR A 351 19.43 12.77 -17.40
C THR A 351 20.73 12.00 -17.22
N ASN A 352 21.37 12.09 -16.05
CA ASN A 352 22.64 11.42 -15.74
C ASN A 352 22.51 10.25 -14.76
N ARG A 353 21.28 9.88 -14.36
CA ARG A 353 21.03 8.82 -13.37
C ARG A 353 19.63 8.25 -13.50
N ALA A 354 19.50 6.94 -13.66
CA ALA A 354 18.23 6.25 -13.75
C ALA A 354 18.10 5.22 -12.61
N PHE A 355 17.20 5.49 -11.67
CA PHE A 355 16.93 4.65 -10.51
C PHE A 355 15.58 3.97 -10.66
N SER A 356 15.53 2.66 -10.42
CA SER A 356 14.28 1.92 -10.25
C SER A 356 13.75 2.09 -8.82
N ALA A 357 12.50 1.71 -8.57
CA ALA A 357 11.96 1.72 -7.21
C ALA A 357 12.76 0.77 -6.29
N ARG A 358 13.25 -0.35 -6.84
CA ARG A 358 14.17 -1.27 -6.15
C ARG A 358 15.49 -0.59 -5.77
N THR A 359 16.03 0.26 -6.64
CA THR A 359 17.27 1.00 -6.36
C THR A 359 17.06 1.97 -5.21
N VAL A 360 15.96 2.74 -5.26
CA VAL A 360 15.61 3.69 -4.20
C VAL A 360 15.43 2.95 -2.88
N GLY A 361 14.67 1.84 -2.90
CA GLY A 361 14.50 0.95 -1.76
C GLY A 361 15.80 0.46 -1.15
N PHE A 362 16.68 -0.11 -1.97
CA PHE A 362 17.99 -0.60 -1.54
C PHE A 362 18.86 0.48 -0.85
N LEU A 363 18.68 1.75 -1.23
CA LEU A 363 19.36 2.90 -0.62
C LEU A 363 18.57 3.50 0.56
N SER A 364 17.33 3.08 0.80
CA SER A 364 16.46 3.56 1.87
C SER A 364 16.47 2.67 3.11
N GLU A 365 17.22 1.58 3.13
CA GLU A 365 17.26 0.63 4.25
C GLU A 365 18.04 1.16 5.47
N SER A 366 17.65 0.69 6.67
CA SER A 366 18.32 1.02 7.94
C SER A 366 19.73 0.44 8.05
N THR A 367 20.05 -0.58 7.24
CA THR A 367 21.37 -1.18 7.10
C THR A 367 21.82 -1.14 5.63
N TYR A 368 23.12 -0.93 5.39
CA TYR A 368 23.68 -0.90 4.04
C TYR A 368 25.04 -1.62 3.94
N PRO A 369 25.15 -2.72 3.16
CA PRO A 369 24.07 -3.39 2.43
C PRO A 369 22.90 -3.84 3.31
N PRO A 370 21.68 -3.92 2.75
CA PRO A 370 20.52 -4.38 3.49
C PRO A 370 20.70 -5.76 4.12
N GLY A 371 20.29 -5.88 5.39
CA GLY A 371 20.27 -7.13 6.12
C GLY A 371 21.61 -7.55 6.74
N ILE A 372 22.56 -6.62 6.87
CA ILE A 372 23.80 -6.83 7.63
C ILE A 372 23.80 -5.88 8.83
N ASP A 373 23.64 -6.43 10.02
CA ASP A 373 23.52 -5.65 11.24
C ASP A 373 24.81 -4.90 11.57
N GLY A 374 24.68 -3.74 12.22
CA GLY A 374 25.81 -2.88 12.59
C GLY A 374 26.44 -2.11 11.43
N THR A 375 25.91 -2.25 10.20
CA THR A 375 26.31 -1.40 9.07
C THR A 375 25.62 -0.03 9.11
N GLN A 376 26.22 0.96 8.45
CA GLN A 376 25.63 2.29 8.37
C GLN A 376 24.37 2.26 7.47
N PRO A 377 23.32 3.06 7.77
CA PRO A 377 22.13 3.15 6.93
C PRO A 377 22.42 3.58 5.49
N GLY A 378 21.48 3.26 4.61
CA GLY A 378 21.49 3.70 3.22
C GLY A 378 21.34 5.21 3.06
N LEU A 379 21.70 5.72 1.87
CA LEU A 379 21.73 7.15 1.57
C LEU A 379 20.37 7.85 1.70
N PHE A 380 19.28 7.13 1.46
CA PHE A 380 17.90 7.64 1.44
C PHE A 380 17.08 7.19 2.66
N PHE A 381 17.74 6.66 3.67
CA PHE A 381 17.09 6.26 4.91
C PHE A 381 16.38 7.46 5.57
N GLY A 382 15.12 7.29 5.98
CA GLY A 382 14.29 8.36 6.55
C GLY A 382 13.56 9.26 5.55
N MET A 383 13.82 9.12 4.24
CA MET A 383 13.13 9.94 3.23
C MET A 383 11.65 9.58 3.08
N GLN A 384 11.31 8.28 3.19
CA GLN A 384 9.93 7.84 3.07
C GLN A 384 9.04 8.49 4.14
N GLU A 385 9.50 8.47 5.38
CA GLU A 385 8.86 9.09 6.53
C GLU A 385 8.69 10.60 6.31
N ARG A 386 9.76 11.28 5.88
CA ARG A 386 9.75 12.72 5.63
C ARG A 386 8.70 13.15 4.60
N PHE A 387 8.47 12.34 3.56
CA PHE A 387 7.50 12.63 2.50
C PHE A 387 6.10 12.09 2.76
N SER A 388 5.91 11.28 3.81
CA SER A 388 4.63 10.64 4.13
C SER A 388 4.00 11.16 5.42
N ILE A 389 4.81 11.69 6.34
CA ILE A 389 4.34 12.18 7.64
C ILE A 389 4.23 13.71 7.61
N ILE A 390 2.99 14.18 7.62
CA ILE A 390 2.63 15.60 7.60
C ILE A 390 2.10 16.04 8.96
N THR A 391 2.69 17.09 9.54
CA THR A 391 2.29 17.66 10.83
C THR A 391 2.07 19.16 10.73
N PRO A 392 1.24 19.78 11.60
CA PRO A 392 0.99 21.23 11.55
C PRO A 392 2.26 22.08 11.71
N THR A 393 3.25 21.58 12.44
CA THR A 393 4.58 22.18 12.60
C THR A 393 5.65 21.13 12.34
N SER A 394 6.82 21.54 11.84
CA SER A 394 7.95 20.64 11.66
C SER A 394 8.48 20.19 13.02
N ILE A 395 8.48 18.88 13.26
CA ILE A 395 9.01 18.27 14.48
C ILE A 395 10.07 17.23 14.11
N GLN A 396 11.08 17.08 14.98
CA GLN A 396 11.99 15.94 14.88
C GLN A 396 11.28 14.71 15.43
N ALA A 397 11.29 13.64 14.65
CA ALA A 397 10.66 12.37 14.99
C ALA A 397 11.63 11.22 14.73
N THR A 398 11.37 10.09 15.39
CA THR A 398 12.05 8.82 15.12
C THR A 398 11.00 7.80 14.74
N ASN A 399 11.24 7.02 13.68
CA ASN A 399 10.39 5.89 13.33
C ASN A 399 10.81 4.68 14.20
N PRO A 400 9.98 4.22 15.15
CA PRO A 400 10.34 3.07 16.00
C PRO A 400 10.58 1.73 15.29
N VAL A 401 10.09 1.51 14.07
CA VAL A 401 10.34 0.23 13.35
C VAL A 401 11.77 0.16 12.82
N ASN A 402 12.27 1.26 12.27
CA ASN A 402 13.56 1.26 11.57
C ASN A 402 14.64 2.14 12.21
N GLY A 403 14.28 3.00 13.16
CA GLY A 403 15.18 3.94 13.82
C GLY A 403 15.46 5.21 13.02
N ALA A 404 14.73 5.47 11.93
CA ALA A 404 14.97 6.66 11.10
C ALA A 404 14.67 7.92 11.90
N VAL A 405 15.66 8.80 12.04
CA VAL A 405 15.49 10.14 12.61
C VAL A 405 15.27 11.14 11.48
N PHE A 406 14.15 11.83 11.48
CA PHE A 406 13.76 12.74 10.42
C PHE A 406 13.03 13.98 10.97
N THR A 407 12.91 15.01 10.14
CA THR A 407 12.03 16.16 10.41
C THR A 407 10.77 16.01 9.57
N THR A 408 9.61 16.07 10.21
CA THR A 408 8.31 15.98 9.53
C THR A 408 8.10 17.17 8.59
N SER A 409 7.31 16.94 7.53
CA SER A 409 6.91 18.01 6.63
C SER A 409 5.64 18.70 7.13
N THR A 410 5.49 19.99 6.85
CA THR A 410 4.24 20.73 7.13
C THR A 410 3.27 20.73 5.96
N ASN A 411 3.75 20.36 4.78
CA ASN A 411 2.98 20.32 3.54
C ASN A 411 3.35 19.08 2.75
N VAL A 412 2.38 18.57 1.99
CA VAL A 412 2.60 17.51 1.01
C VAL A 412 3.63 18.01 -0.02
N ASN A 413 4.62 17.18 -0.34
CA ASN A 413 5.54 17.50 -1.42
C ASN A 413 4.78 17.39 -2.75
N PRO A 414 4.61 18.48 -3.52
CA PRO A 414 3.85 18.44 -4.75
C PRO A 414 4.42 17.48 -5.80
N ASN A 415 5.73 17.14 -5.74
CA ASN A 415 6.31 16.14 -6.64
C ASN A 415 5.93 14.69 -6.26
N LEU A 416 5.39 14.48 -5.05
CA LEU A 416 5.01 13.20 -4.45
C LEU A 416 3.64 13.34 -3.76
N PRO A 417 2.56 13.66 -4.49
CA PRO A 417 1.26 14.01 -3.90
C PRO A 417 0.52 12.83 -3.23
N ASP A 418 1.01 11.62 -3.38
CA ASP A 418 0.61 10.40 -2.68
C ASP A 418 1.73 9.80 -1.81
N GLY A 419 2.80 10.56 -1.56
CA GLY A 419 3.98 10.11 -0.82
C GLY A 419 4.99 9.37 -1.70
N MET A 420 5.89 8.61 -1.06
CA MET A 420 6.83 7.73 -1.77
C MET A 420 6.83 6.33 -1.17
N THR A 421 7.30 5.38 -1.97
CA THR A 421 7.46 3.99 -1.56
C THR A 421 8.86 3.48 -1.87
N ILE A 422 9.34 2.51 -1.09
CA ILE A 422 10.72 2.04 -1.11
C ILE A 422 10.82 0.55 -1.48
N PHE A 423 9.81 -0.01 -2.15
CA PHE A 423 9.85 -1.39 -2.59
C PHE A 423 9.66 -1.54 -4.12
N PRO A 424 10.13 -2.66 -4.72
CA PRO A 424 10.27 -2.84 -6.17
C PRO A 424 8.98 -2.68 -6.98
N GLY A 425 9.10 -2.44 -8.29
CA GLY A 425 7.96 -2.34 -9.21
C GLY A 425 7.81 -1.02 -9.97
N GLY A 426 8.81 -0.13 -9.93
CA GLY A 426 8.79 1.14 -10.67
C GLY A 426 10.02 1.30 -11.55
N PHE A 427 9.83 1.83 -12.76
CA PHE A 427 10.91 2.10 -13.73
C PHE A 427 10.74 3.46 -14.42
N PRO A 428 11.82 4.24 -14.55
CA PRO A 428 11.79 5.49 -15.30
C PRO A 428 11.75 5.20 -16.81
N LEU A 429 11.03 6.05 -17.56
CA LEU A 429 10.87 5.95 -19.00
C LEU A 429 11.72 7.02 -19.69
N TYR A 430 12.61 6.64 -20.59
CA TYR A 430 13.49 7.54 -21.32
C TYR A 430 13.27 7.46 -22.83
N ARG A 431 13.41 8.62 -23.50
CA ARG A 431 13.45 8.77 -24.95
C ARG A 431 14.61 9.68 -25.30
N ASP A 432 15.49 9.24 -26.20
CA ASP A 432 16.66 10.02 -26.64
C ASP A 432 17.52 10.54 -25.47
N GLY A 433 17.66 9.73 -24.41
CA GLY A 433 18.39 10.08 -23.19
C GLY A 433 17.67 11.05 -22.24
N VAL A 434 16.45 11.47 -22.55
CA VAL A 434 15.62 12.37 -21.74
C VAL A 434 14.55 11.58 -20.99
N LEU A 435 14.38 11.86 -19.70
CA LEU A 435 13.33 11.28 -18.87
C LEU A 435 11.96 11.81 -19.33
N VAL A 436 11.06 10.95 -19.76
CA VAL A 436 9.74 11.33 -20.32
C VAL A 436 8.55 10.97 -19.43
N GLY A 437 8.78 10.12 -18.43
CA GLY A 437 7.76 9.69 -17.49
C GLY A 437 8.24 8.50 -16.67
N ALA A 438 7.31 7.79 -16.06
CA ALA A 438 7.61 6.56 -15.33
C ALA A 438 6.43 5.58 -15.38
N ILE A 439 6.74 4.29 -15.27
CA ILE A 439 5.76 3.23 -15.03
C ILE A 439 5.92 2.71 -13.59
N GLY A 440 4.80 2.39 -12.95
CA GLY A 440 4.77 1.69 -11.67
C GLY A 440 3.71 0.59 -11.68
N VAL A 441 4.03 -0.54 -11.04
CA VAL A 441 3.18 -1.72 -10.95
C VAL A 441 3.14 -2.18 -9.51
N SER A 442 1.96 -2.56 -9.04
CA SER A 442 1.80 -3.17 -7.71
C SER A 442 0.71 -4.22 -7.72
N GLY A 443 0.96 -5.35 -7.06
CA GLY A 443 -0.01 -6.41 -6.84
C GLY A 443 0.58 -7.58 -6.07
N ASP A 444 0.46 -8.78 -6.62
CA ASP A 444 0.70 -10.05 -5.92
C ASP A 444 2.18 -10.44 -5.68
N GLY A 445 3.14 -9.52 -5.78
CA GLY A 445 4.53 -9.78 -5.40
C GLY A 445 5.54 -8.81 -5.98
N VAL A 446 6.54 -8.41 -5.20
CA VAL A 446 7.50 -7.36 -5.58
C VAL A 446 8.41 -7.73 -6.77
N ASP A 447 8.79 -9.00 -6.90
CA ASP A 447 9.58 -9.45 -8.05
C ASP A 447 8.69 -9.57 -9.32
N GLN A 448 7.40 -9.91 -9.16
CA GLN A 448 6.40 -9.84 -10.23
C GLN A 448 6.15 -8.40 -10.67
N ASP A 449 6.02 -7.48 -9.72
CA ASP A 449 5.86 -6.04 -9.99
C ASP A 449 7.01 -5.53 -10.86
N ASP A 450 8.25 -5.87 -10.49
CA ASP A 450 9.45 -5.53 -11.27
C ASP A 450 9.39 -6.09 -12.70
N LEU A 451 9.04 -7.37 -12.83
CA LEU A 451 8.98 -8.04 -14.13
C LEU A 451 7.95 -7.40 -15.06
N VAL A 452 6.78 -7.07 -14.52
CA VAL A 452 5.67 -6.49 -15.28
C VAL A 452 5.97 -5.03 -15.63
N ALA A 453 6.48 -4.25 -14.68
CA ALA A 453 6.87 -2.85 -14.92
C ALA A 453 8.01 -2.74 -15.93
N ALA A 454 9.04 -3.59 -15.83
CA ALA A 454 10.14 -3.63 -16.80
C ALA A 454 9.66 -3.99 -18.22
N SER A 455 8.64 -4.85 -18.33
CA SER A 455 8.05 -5.20 -19.63
C SER A 455 7.30 -4.02 -20.26
N GLY A 456 6.59 -3.22 -19.47
CA GLY A 456 5.99 -1.96 -19.95
C GLY A 456 7.04 -0.91 -20.34
N ALA A 457 8.18 -0.86 -19.64
CA ALA A 457 9.26 0.08 -19.92
C ALA A 457 10.16 -0.31 -21.11
N ALA A 458 9.97 -1.49 -21.72
CA ALA A 458 10.96 -2.12 -22.61
C ALA A 458 11.39 -1.28 -23.84
N VAL A 459 10.54 -0.37 -24.32
CA VAL A 459 10.85 0.53 -25.45
C VAL A 459 11.23 1.95 -25.02
N PHE A 460 11.28 2.20 -23.70
CA PHE A 460 11.66 3.47 -23.08
C PHE A 460 12.76 3.27 -22.02
N LEU A 461 13.70 2.37 -22.30
CA LEU A 461 14.74 2.03 -21.33
C LEU A 461 15.72 3.21 -21.14
N PRO A 462 16.19 3.45 -19.91
CA PRO A 462 17.29 4.39 -19.69
C PRO A 462 18.56 3.97 -20.45
N PRO A 463 19.38 4.93 -20.93
CA PRO A 463 20.72 4.64 -21.43
C PRO A 463 21.53 3.82 -20.42
N VAL A 464 22.21 2.77 -20.90
CA VAL A 464 22.96 1.86 -20.03
C VAL A 464 23.91 2.59 -19.07
N PRO A 465 24.73 3.56 -19.51
CA PRO A 465 25.71 4.21 -18.63
C PRO A 465 25.11 4.94 -17.43
N ILE A 466 23.83 5.31 -17.47
CA ILE A 466 23.17 6.05 -16.37
C ILE A 466 22.34 5.14 -15.47
N ARG A 467 22.21 3.85 -15.77
CA ARG A 467 21.43 2.91 -14.95
C ARG A 467 22.10 2.68 -13.60
N ALA A 468 21.27 2.48 -12.57
CA ALA A 468 21.75 2.17 -11.23
C ALA A 468 22.70 0.97 -11.18
N ASP A 469 22.46 -0.06 -11.99
CA ASP A 469 23.32 -1.26 -12.08
C ASP A 469 24.68 -1.00 -12.75
N GLN A 470 24.97 0.22 -13.19
CA GLN A 470 26.31 0.68 -13.55
C GLN A 470 26.99 1.49 -12.43
N MET A 471 26.28 1.76 -11.34
CA MET A 471 26.76 2.55 -10.21
C MET A 471 27.09 1.68 -8.99
N GLN A 472 27.89 2.23 -8.08
CA GLN A 472 28.14 1.64 -6.77
C GLN A 472 27.97 2.71 -5.69
N TYR A 473 27.50 2.29 -4.52
CA TYR A 473 27.55 3.09 -3.30
C TYR A 473 28.22 2.26 -2.21
N ARG A 474 29.23 2.81 -1.53
CA ARG A 474 30.09 2.10 -0.57
C ARG A 474 30.58 0.73 -1.07
N ASN A 475 31.11 0.69 -2.30
CA ASN A 475 31.62 -0.51 -2.98
C ASN A 475 30.59 -1.62 -3.26
N VAL A 476 29.30 -1.31 -3.12
CA VAL A 476 28.21 -2.26 -3.36
C VAL A 476 27.46 -1.83 -4.61
N ARG A 477 27.30 -2.78 -5.54
CA ARG A 477 26.57 -2.59 -6.79
C ARG A 477 25.10 -2.35 -6.51
N LEU A 478 24.54 -1.26 -7.06
CA LEU A 478 23.11 -0.97 -6.86
C LEU A 478 22.25 -1.90 -7.74
N PRO A 479 21.12 -2.42 -7.22
CA PRO A 479 20.18 -3.19 -8.04
C PRO A 479 19.37 -2.26 -8.94
N PHE A 480 18.98 -2.73 -10.13
CA PHE A 480 18.06 -2.01 -11.03
C PHE A 480 16.77 -2.79 -11.31
N ALA A 481 16.83 -4.11 -11.43
CA ALA A 481 15.67 -4.97 -11.57
C ALA A 481 15.98 -6.35 -11.00
N LYS A 482 14.96 -7.04 -10.49
CA LYS A 482 15.05 -8.47 -10.16
C LYS A 482 13.75 -9.15 -10.55
N PHE A 483 13.88 -10.30 -11.20
CA PHE A 483 12.74 -11.05 -11.73
C PHE A 483 12.62 -12.41 -11.04
N PRO A 484 11.41 -12.97 -10.93
CA PRO A 484 11.21 -14.31 -10.41
C PRO A 484 11.96 -15.34 -11.27
N ARG A 485 12.61 -16.32 -10.65
CA ARG A 485 13.35 -17.38 -11.36
C ARG A 485 12.46 -18.19 -12.31
N ASN A 486 11.26 -18.51 -11.85
CA ASN A 486 10.22 -19.19 -12.64
C ASN A 486 9.01 -18.25 -12.68
N PRO A 487 8.94 -17.31 -13.62
CA PRO A 487 7.90 -16.29 -13.62
C PRO A 487 6.62 -16.73 -14.32
N ALA A 488 6.71 -17.69 -15.26
CA ALA A 488 5.57 -18.18 -16.01
C ALA A 488 4.69 -19.11 -15.16
N LEU A 489 3.43 -19.22 -15.58
CA LEU A 489 2.51 -20.26 -15.15
C LEU A 489 2.88 -21.63 -15.69
#